data_AF-A0A6B3G550-F1
#
_entry.id   AF-A0A6B3G550-F1
#
_cell.length_a   1.000
_cell.length_b   1.000
_cell.length_c   1.000
_cell.angle_alpha   90.00
_cell.angle_beta   90.00
_cell.angle_gamma   90.00
#
_symmetry.space_group_name_H-M   'P 1'
#
loop_
_entity.id
_entity.type
_entity.pdbx_description
1 polymer ?
#
loop_
_entity_poly.entity_id
_entity_poly.type
_entity_poly.pdbx_seq_one_letter_code
_entity_poly.pdbx_strand_id
1 'polypeptide(L)'
;VVGVPVYRWLPPADPAPLDRLVEATVRRGVDALAFTSAPAVTSLLRRAEALGRRKALVDALRGEVLPVCVGPVTALPLQEAGVEPVRPERFRLG
;
A
#
# COMPACT_ATOMS: atom_id res chain seq x y z
N VAL A 1 19.37 -6.83 26.05
CA VAL A 1 19.43 -6.94 24.57
C VAL A 1 19.83 -5.58 24.02
N VAL A 2 20.81 -5.50 23.11
CA VAL A 2 21.17 -4.26 22.39
C VAL A 2 20.76 -4.43 20.93
N GLY A 3 19.88 -3.55 20.43
CA GLY A 3 19.43 -3.61 19.04
C GLY A 3 20.44 -2.99 18.09
N VAL A 4 20.70 -3.65 16.96
CA VAL A 4 21.57 -3.13 15.87
C VAL A 4 20.72 -3.03 14.60
N PRO A 5 20.38 -1.81 14.12
CA PRO A 5 19.57 -1.65 12.91
C PRO A 5 20.40 -1.95 11.67
N VAL A 6 19.96 -2.92 10.87
CA VAL A 6 20.65 -3.36 9.63
C VAL A 6 20.20 -2.64 8.37
N TYR A 7 18.96 -2.15 8.33
CA TYR A 7 18.44 -1.29 7.25
C TYR A 7 17.26 -0.44 7.75
N ARG A 8 16.86 0.55 6.95
CA ARG A 8 15.64 1.35 7.16
C ARG A 8 14.91 1.61 5.85
N TRP A 9 13.61 1.78 5.92
CA TRP A 9 12.80 2.20 4.77
C TRP A 9 12.96 3.71 4.54
N LEU A 10 13.26 4.09 3.30
CA LEU A 10 13.36 5.48 2.87
C LEU A 10 12.38 5.74 1.73
N PRO A 11 11.93 6.99 1.53
CA PRO A 11 11.26 7.37 0.30
C PRO A 11 12.11 7.01 -0.93
N PRO A 12 11.49 6.66 -2.07
CA PRO A 12 12.24 6.44 -3.30
C PRO A 12 12.94 7.74 -3.73
N ALA A 13 14.13 7.62 -4.31
CA ALA A 13 14.90 8.77 -4.80
C ALA A 13 14.13 9.55 -5.87
N ASP A 14 13.44 8.84 -6.77
CA ASP A 14 12.46 9.40 -7.68
C ASP A 14 11.06 8.90 -7.31
N PRO A 15 10.14 9.79 -6.90
CA PRO A 15 8.80 9.39 -6.56
C PRO A 15 7.82 9.37 -7.75
N ALA A 16 8.22 9.83 -8.94
CA ALA A 16 7.32 9.90 -10.09
C ALA A 16 6.65 8.56 -10.46
N PRO A 17 7.32 7.39 -10.37
CA PRO A 17 6.65 6.10 -10.57
C PRO A 17 5.53 5.84 -9.55
N LEU A 18 5.76 6.21 -8.28
CA LEU A 18 4.75 6.05 -7.23
C LEU A 18 3.58 7.01 -7.43
N ASP A 19 3.82 8.24 -7.90
CA ASP A 19 2.77 9.20 -8.24
C ASP A 19 1.87 8.69 -9.35
N ARG A 20 2.49 8.15 -10.41
CA ARG A 20 1.74 7.54 -11.51
C ARG A 20 0.92 6.35 -11.03
N LEU A 21 1.42 5.55 -10.10
CA LEU A 21 0.67 4.44 -9.51
C LEU A 21 -0.53 4.95 -8.70
N VAL A 22 -0.36 6.01 -7.89
CA VAL A 22 -1.46 6.64 -7.15
C VAL A 22 -2.52 7.15 -8.13
N GLU A 23 -2.13 7.89 -9.17
CA GLU A 23 -3.07 8.44 -10.15
C GLU A 23 -3.75 7.33 -10.98
N ALA A 24 -3.03 6.29 -11.39
CA ALA A 24 -3.60 5.14 -12.08
C ALA A 24 -4.66 4.44 -11.22
N THR A 25 -4.37 4.28 -9.92
CA THR A 25 -5.30 3.66 -8.98
C THR A 25 -6.55 4.52 -8.76
N VAL A 26 -6.35 5.83 -8.54
CA VAL A 26 -7.44 6.80 -8.39
C VAL A 26 -8.35 6.81 -9.63
N ARG A 27 -7.77 6.68 -10.82
CA ARG A 27 -8.48 6.62 -12.09
C ARG A 27 -9.05 5.24 -12.44
N ARG A 28 -8.90 4.24 -11.56
CA ARG A 28 -9.33 2.85 -11.79
C ARG A 28 -8.66 2.21 -13.02
N GLY A 29 -7.44 2.62 -13.34
CA GLY A 29 -6.64 2.10 -14.46
C GLY A 29 -5.92 0.79 -14.15
N VAL A 30 -6.10 0.23 -12.96
CA VAL A 30 -5.60 -1.09 -12.54
C VAL A 30 -6.73 -1.84 -11.85
N ASP A 31 -6.80 -3.16 -12.05
CA ASP A 31 -7.82 -3.98 -11.40
C ASP A 31 -7.46 -4.34 -9.95
N ALA A 32 -6.16 -4.39 -9.64
CA ALA A 32 -5.67 -4.81 -8.33
C ALA A 32 -4.33 -4.16 -7.97
N LEU A 33 -4.06 -4.08 -6.66
CA LEU A 33 -2.77 -3.68 -6.10
C LEU A 33 -2.30 -4.68 -5.05
N ALA A 34 -1.13 -5.28 -5.29
CA ALA A 34 -0.53 -6.22 -4.37
C ALA A 34 0.51 -5.55 -3.45
N PHE A 35 0.42 -5.86 -2.16
CA PHE A 35 1.33 -5.39 -1.13
C PHE A 35 2.01 -6.56 -0.44
N THR A 36 3.34 -6.48 -0.37
CA THR A 36 4.20 -7.51 0.22
C THR A 36 4.73 -7.12 1.61
N SER A 37 4.52 -5.87 2.04
CA SER A 37 4.97 -5.39 3.35
C SER A 37 4.09 -4.23 3.85
N ALA A 38 3.92 -4.13 5.17
CA ALA A 38 3.21 -3.00 5.78
C ALA A 38 3.82 -1.62 5.41
N PRO A 39 5.17 -1.46 5.36
CA PRO A 39 5.79 -0.21 4.90
C PRO A 39 5.41 0.20 3.48
N ALA A 40 5.14 -0.74 2.58
CA ALA A 40 4.69 -0.42 1.22
C ALA A 40 3.30 0.24 1.24
N VAL A 41 2.37 -0.30 2.02
CA VAL A 41 1.03 0.29 2.22
C VAL A 41 1.16 1.69 2.81
N THR A 42 1.89 1.84 3.91
CA THR A 42 2.09 3.13 4.58
C THR A 42 2.73 4.15 3.65
N SER A 43 3.70 3.73 2.83
CA SER A 43 4.36 4.61 1.87
C SER A 43 3.42 5.09 0.77
N LEU A 44 2.57 4.22 0.23
CA LEU A 44 1.57 4.58 -0.77
C LEU A 44 0.54 5.55 -0.18
N LEU A 45 -0.02 5.25 0.99
CA LEU A 45 -1.02 6.11 1.65
C LEU A 45 -0.45 7.49 1.98
N ARG A 46 0.79 7.55 2.52
CA ARG A 46 1.47 8.81 2.80
C ARG A 46 1.77 9.59 1.52
N ARG A 47 2.15 8.90 0.44
CA ARG A 47 2.40 9.58 -0.84
C ARG A 47 1.11 10.16 -1.41
N ALA A 48 0.01 9.40 -1.37
CA ALA A 48 -1.29 9.89 -1.78
C ALA A 48 -1.77 11.08 -0.93
N GLU A 49 -1.47 11.10 0.37
CA GLU A 49 -1.70 12.28 1.23
C GLU A 49 -0.93 13.51 0.72
N ALA A 50 0.38 13.36 0.46
CA ALA A 50 1.21 14.46 -0.04
C ALA A 50 0.74 15.00 -1.42
N LEU A 51 0.06 14.18 -2.22
CA LEU A 51 -0.54 14.56 -3.50
C LEU A 51 -1.98 15.11 -3.37
N GLY A 52 -2.56 15.15 -2.16
CA GLY A 52 -3.97 15.50 -1.96
C GLY A 52 -4.96 14.47 -2.51
N ARG A 53 -4.51 13.22 -2.71
CA ARG A 53 -5.26 12.12 -3.30
C ARG A 53 -5.67 11.03 -2.32
N ARG A 54 -5.32 11.13 -1.02
CA ARG A 54 -5.59 10.11 0.00
C ARG A 54 -7.03 9.58 -0.05
N LYS A 55 -8.01 10.48 -0.01
CA LYS A 55 -9.43 10.12 -0.02
C LYS A 55 -9.80 9.35 -1.28
N ALA A 56 -9.46 9.90 -2.45
CA ALA A 56 -9.74 9.25 -3.73
C ALA A 56 -9.05 7.90 -3.89
N LEU A 57 -7.84 7.74 -3.34
CA LEU A 57 -7.14 6.45 -3.32
C LEU A 57 -7.85 5.44 -2.40
N VAL A 58 -8.29 5.85 -1.21
CA VAL A 58 -9.01 4.96 -0.28
C VAL A 58 -10.37 4.57 -0.86
N ASP A 59 -11.11 5.51 -1.43
CA ASP A 59 -12.34 5.24 -2.17
C ASP A 59 -12.05 4.29 -3.35
N ALA A 60 -10.85 4.42 -3.94
CA ALA A 60 -10.40 3.48 -4.94
C ALA A 60 -10.33 2.04 -4.39
N LEU A 61 -9.52 1.86 -3.37
CA LEU A 61 -9.26 0.55 -2.80
C LEU A 61 -10.48 -0.09 -2.10
N ARG A 62 -11.53 0.67 -1.79
CA ARG A 62 -12.81 0.15 -1.28
C ARG A 62 -13.76 -0.37 -2.36
N GLY A 63 -13.56 0.02 -3.60
CA GLY A 63 -14.42 -0.30 -4.73
C GLY A 63 -13.70 -1.15 -5.77
N GLU A 64 -13.56 -0.57 -6.95
CA GLU A 64 -13.17 -1.21 -8.20
C GLU A 64 -11.70 -1.64 -8.30
N VAL A 65 -10.84 -1.28 -7.32
CA VAL A 65 -9.44 -1.73 -7.30
C VAL A 65 -9.28 -2.68 -6.12
N LEU A 66 -8.98 -3.94 -6.41
CA LEU A 66 -8.80 -4.98 -5.41
C LEU A 66 -7.44 -4.84 -4.68
N PRO A 67 -7.41 -4.50 -3.38
CA PRO A 67 -6.17 -4.55 -2.62
C PRO A 67 -5.87 -5.99 -2.20
N VAL A 68 -4.64 -6.43 -2.44
CA VAL A 68 -4.16 -7.78 -2.12
C VAL A 68 -3.00 -7.65 -1.15
N CYS A 69 -3.07 -8.31 0.01
CA CYS A 69 -1.97 -8.33 0.97
C CYS A 69 -1.46 -9.75 1.16
N VAL A 70 -0.14 -9.91 1.21
CA VAL A 70 0.49 -11.22 1.43
C VAL A 70 0.10 -11.87 2.75
N GLY A 71 -0.28 -11.09 3.78
CA GLY A 71 -0.65 -11.60 5.10
C GLY A 71 -1.18 -10.49 6.03
N PRO A 72 -1.59 -10.85 7.26
CA PRO A 72 -2.31 -9.95 8.16
C PRO A 72 -1.50 -8.71 8.58
N VAL A 73 -0.18 -8.86 8.78
CA VAL A 73 0.70 -7.73 9.12
C VAL A 73 0.70 -6.67 8.02
N THR A 74 0.73 -7.10 6.75
CA THR A 74 0.68 -6.20 5.60
C THR A 74 -0.70 -5.59 5.41
N ALA A 75 -1.77 -6.28 5.81
CA ALA A 75 -3.15 -5.79 5.73
C ALA A 75 -3.47 -4.67 6.73
N LEU A 76 -2.84 -4.68 7.90
CA LEU A 76 -3.20 -3.81 9.02
C LEU A 76 -3.30 -2.32 8.63
N PRO A 77 -2.33 -1.69 7.93
CA PRO A 77 -2.43 -0.26 7.61
C PRO A 77 -3.54 0.07 6.59
N LEU A 78 -3.95 -0.90 5.76
CA LEU A 78 -5.14 -0.73 4.90
C LEU A 78 -6.42 -0.78 5.75
N GLN A 79 -6.51 -1.74 6.67
CA GLN A 79 -7.65 -1.89 7.56
C GLN A 79 -7.84 -0.67 8.47
N GLU A 80 -6.74 -0.10 8.98
CA GLU A 80 -6.74 1.18 9.72
C GLU A 80 -7.23 2.36 8.85
N ALA A 81 -6.99 2.31 7.54
CA ALA A 81 -7.57 3.26 6.58
C ALA A 81 -9.01 2.90 6.17
N GLY A 82 -9.60 1.85 6.76
CA GLY A 82 -10.92 1.33 6.45
C GLY A 82 -11.03 0.65 5.09
N VAL A 83 -9.95 0.06 4.59
CA VAL A 83 -9.90 -0.75 3.36
C VAL A 83 -9.67 -2.20 3.78
N GLU A 84 -10.55 -3.12 3.39
CA GLU A 84 -10.36 -4.56 3.67
C GLU A 84 -9.71 -5.25 2.45
N PRO A 85 -8.43 -5.68 2.54
CA PRO A 85 -7.76 -6.38 1.46
C PRO A 85 -8.08 -7.88 1.44
N VAL A 86 -8.00 -8.48 0.26
CA VAL A 86 -7.94 -9.95 0.15
C VAL A 86 -6.56 -10.46 0.56
N ARG A 87 -6.53 -11.64 1.15
CA ARG A 87 -5.30 -12.31 1.61
C ARG A 87 -5.42 -13.82 1.38
N PRO A 88 -4.31 -14.51 1.06
CA PRO A 88 -4.32 -15.95 0.94
C PRO A 88 -4.50 -16.62 2.32
N GLU A 89 -5.15 -17.79 2.35
CA GLU A 89 -5.27 -18.60 3.57
C GLU A 89 -3.90 -19.03 4.09
N ARG A 90 -2.96 -19.32 3.18
CA ARG A 90 -1.57 -19.63 3.49
C ARG A 90 -0.65 -18.55 2.95
N PHE A 91 -0.12 -17.73 3.84
CA PHE A 91 0.83 -16.67 3.53
C PHE A 91 2.27 -17.14 3.62
N ARG A 92 3.07 -16.84 2.59
CA ARG A 92 4.51 -17.14 2.53
C ARG A 92 5.20 -15.95 1.87
N LEU A 93 6.31 -15.50 2.45
CA LEU A 93 7.35 -14.85 1.66
C LEU A 93 8.17 -16.00 1.08
N GLY A 94 8.40 -15.98 -0.24
CA GLY A 94 9.09 -17.05 -0.96
C GLY A 94 10.37 -17.50 -0.27
#